data_AF-A0A2V9GAS0-F1
#
_entry.id   AF-A0A2V9GAS0-F1
#
_cell.length_a   1.000
_cell.length_b   1.000
_cell.length_c   1.000
_cell.angle_alpha   90.00
_cell.angle_beta   90.00
_cell.angle_gamma   90.00
#
_symmetry.space_group_name_H-M   'P 1'
#
loop_
_entity.id
_entity.type
_entity.pdbx_description
1 polymer ?
#
loop_
_entity_poly.entity_id
_entity_poly.type
_entity_poly.pdbx_seq_one_letter_code
_entity_poly.pdbx_strand_id
1 'polypeptide(L)' 'MPKTRKSPSPIVGMPRAARTNPTTEEIALRAYHIYLERAGAPGNALEDWTRAERELQEESSKPRRKPAPKSIAA' A
#
# COMPACT_ATOMS: atom_id res chain seq x y z
N MET A 1 -31.73 19.31 17.35
CA MET A 1 -30.31 19.05 17.03
C MET A 1 -29.82 17.91 17.92
N PRO A 2 -29.14 16.90 17.36
CA PRO A 2 -27.67 16.88 17.47
C PRO A 2 -26.96 16.47 16.17
N LYS A 3 -25.76 17.03 16.00
CA LYS A 3 -24.84 16.79 14.89
C LYS A 3 -24.09 15.48 15.13
N THR A 4 -24.08 14.57 14.15
CA THR A 4 -23.02 13.56 14.04
C THR A 4 -22.55 13.47 12.59
N ARG A 5 -21.48 14.22 12.29
CA ARG A 5 -20.56 13.87 11.21
C ARG A 5 -19.83 12.61 11.66
N LYS A 6 -20.12 11.48 11.04
CA LYS A 6 -19.21 10.34 10.98
C LYS A 6 -19.12 9.93 9.51
N SER A 7 -18.36 10.73 8.76
CA SER A 7 -17.69 10.25 7.57
C SER A 7 -16.98 8.95 7.92
N PRO A 8 -17.23 7.83 7.22
CA PRO A 8 -16.47 6.62 7.47
C PRO A 8 -15.02 6.92 7.11
N SER A 9 -14.17 6.84 8.13
CA SER A 9 -12.71 6.80 8.01
C SER A 9 -12.32 5.84 6.88
N PRO A 10 -11.28 6.13 6.08
CA PRO A 10 -10.81 5.16 5.11
C PRO A 10 -10.44 3.90 5.89
N ILE A 11 -11.08 2.81 5.54
CA ILE A 11 -10.89 1.49 6.14
C ILE A 11 -9.45 1.09 5.82
N VAL A 12 -8.54 1.46 6.71
CA VAL A 12 -7.22 0.84 6.87
C VAL A 12 -7.51 -0.59 7.32
N GLY A 13 -7.66 -1.49 6.37
CA GLY A 13 -8.03 -2.85 6.69
C GLY A 13 -8.55 -3.64 5.50
N MET A 14 -7.70 -3.93 4.52
CA MET A 14 -7.70 -5.25 3.90
C MET A 14 -6.39 -5.47 3.13
N PRO A 15 -5.52 -6.42 3.51
CA PRO A 15 -4.61 -6.99 2.54
C PRO A 15 -5.50 -7.78 1.58
N ARG A 16 -5.82 -7.20 0.42
CA ARG A 16 -6.56 -7.87 -0.64
C ARG A 16 -5.63 -8.85 -1.35
N ALA A 17 -5.10 -9.79 -0.56
CA ALA A 17 -4.28 -10.91 -0.99
C ALA A 17 -5.16 -11.91 -1.74
N ALA A 18 -5.58 -11.56 -2.97
CA ALA A 18 -6.17 -12.49 -3.95
C ALA A 18 -6.34 -11.88 -5.34
N ARG A 19 -5.52 -10.90 -5.75
CA ARG A 19 -5.49 -10.47 -7.16
C ARG A 19 -4.05 -10.51 -7.63
N THR A 20 -3.82 -11.30 -8.67
CA THR A 20 -2.52 -11.49 -9.33
C THR A 20 -1.96 -10.18 -9.90
N ASN A 21 -2.79 -9.15 -10.02
CA ASN A 21 -2.40 -7.82 -10.48
C ASN A 21 -2.55 -6.82 -9.32
N PRO A 22 -1.50 -6.00 -9.05
CA PRO A 22 -1.58 -4.95 -8.05
C PRO A 22 -2.66 -3.93 -8.41
N THR A 23 -3.36 -3.43 -7.40
CA THR A 23 -4.35 -2.36 -7.62
C THR A 23 -3.67 -1.00 -7.70
N THR A 24 -4.31 -0.05 -8.39
CA THR A 24 -3.85 1.34 -8.52
C THR A 24 -3.56 1.98 -7.16
N GLU A 25 -4.41 1.74 -6.14
CA GLU A 25 -4.16 2.21 -4.77
C GLU A 25 -2.86 1.66 -4.17
N GLU A 26 -2.59 0.36 -4.34
CA GLU A 26 -1.38 -0.27 -3.82
C GLU A 26 -0.13 0.32 -4.49
N ILE A 27 -0.18 0.53 -5.81
CA ILE A 27 0.89 1.17 -6.58
C ILE A 27 1.11 2.61 -6.09
N ALA A 28 0.03 3.38 -5.90
CA ALA A 28 0.12 4.75 -5.41
C ALA A 28 0.76 4.84 -4.01
N LEU A 29 0.37 3.95 -3.09
CA LEU A 29 0.96 3.88 -1.75
C LEU A 29 2.45 3.52 -1.81
N ARG A 30 2.82 2.54 -2.64
CA ARG A 30 4.22 2.14 -2.80
C ARG A 30 5.04 3.25 -3.45
N ALA A 31 4.51 3.94 -4.45
CA ALA A 31 5.16 5.08 -5.09
C ALA A 31 5.37 6.24 -4.10
N TYR A 32 4.40 6.51 -3.24
CA TYR A 32 4.55 7.51 -2.18
C TYR A 32 5.67 7.17 -1.20
N HIS A 33 5.81 5.89 -0.82
CA HIS A 33 6.94 5.47 0.02
C HIS A 33 8.29 5.66 -0.69
N ILE A 34 8.39 5.35 -1.99
CA ILE A 34 9.62 5.58 -2.77
C ILE A 34 9.95 7.08 -2.83
N TYR A 35 8.94 7.94 -3.03
CA TYR A 35 9.09 9.39 -2.99
C TYR A 35 9.65 9.89 -1.63
N LEU A 36 9.16 9.32 -0.53
CA LEU A 36 9.67 9.61 0.82
C LEU A 36 11.10 9.13 1.02
N GLU A 37 11.46 7.92 0.54
CA GLU A 37 12.83 7.39 0.59
C GLU A 37 13.82 8.27 -0.18
N ARG A 38 13.38 8.91 -1.26
CA ARG A 38 14.16 9.90 -2.03
C ARG A 38 14.22 11.29 -1.40
N ALA A 39 13.73 11.48 -0.17
CA ALA A 39 13.64 12.77 0.50
C ALA A 39 12.85 13.83 -0.31
N GLY A 40 11.87 13.37 -1.09
CA GLY A 40 10.94 14.25 -1.79
C GLY A 40 11.48 14.95 -3.02
N ALA A 41 12.51 14.39 -3.68
CA ALA A 41 13.09 14.95 -4.90
C ALA A 41 12.03 15.17 -6.00
N PRO A 42 11.85 16.40 -6.51
CA PRO A 42 10.84 16.70 -7.51
C PRO A 42 11.14 16.01 -8.85
N GLY A 43 10.08 15.61 -9.56
CA GLY A 43 10.16 15.12 -10.95
C GLY A 43 10.11 13.59 -11.16
N ASN A 44 10.06 12.79 -10.09
CA ASN A 44 10.18 11.32 -10.21
C ASN A 44 8.86 10.54 -10.02
N ALA A 45 7.71 11.20 -9.86
CA ALA A 45 6.45 10.52 -9.51
C ALA A 45 6.04 9.41 -10.50
N LEU A 46 6.27 9.61 -11.81
CA LEU A 46 5.99 8.59 -12.82
C LEU A 46 6.98 7.41 -12.73
N GLU A 47 8.26 7.70 -12.49
CA GLU A 47 9.27 6.66 -12.29
C GLU A 47 8.99 5.86 -11.01
N ASP A 48 8.65 6.54 -9.92
CA ASP A 48 8.29 5.94 -8.64
C ASP A 48 7.02 5.07 -8.79
N TRP A 49 6.07 5.49 -9.64
CA TRP A 49 4.89 4.71 -9.99
C TRP A 49 5.23 3.44 -10.77
N THR A 50 6.01 3.54 -11.86
CA THR A 50 6.40 2.37 -12.67
C THR A 50 7.24 1.39 -11.85
N ARG A 51 8.10 1.91 -10.96
CA ARG A 51 8.88 1.10 -10.03
C ARG A 51 7.99 0.40 -9.02
N ALA A 52 7.04 1.11 -8.41
CA ALA A 52 6.08 0.56 -7.47
C ALA A 52 5.25 -0.58 -8.08
N GLU A 53 4.78 -0.42 -9.32
CA GLU A 53 4.04 -1.46 -10.03
C GLU A 53 4.87 -2.75 -10.20
N ARG A 54 6.12 -2.62 -10.65
CA ARG A 54 7.05 -3.76 -10.77
C ARG A 54 7.29 -4.45 -9.44
N GLU A 55 7.62 -3.70 -8.39
CA GLU A 55 7.91 -4.26 -7.07
C GLU A 55 6.70 -5.02 -6.51
N LEU A 56 5.49 -4.48 -6.67
CA LEU A 56 4.26 -5.16 -6.24
C LEU A 56 3.92 -6.38 -7.08
N GLN A 57 4.19 -6.34 -8.39
CA GLN A 57 3.99 -7.49 -9.28
C GLN A 57 4.99 -8.63 -8.96
N GLU A 58 6.22 -8.30 -8.60
CA GLU A 58 7.21 -9.27 -8.13
C GLU A 58 6.84 -9.85 -6.75
N GLU A 59 6.32 -9.02 -5.84
CA GLU A 59 5.88 -9.44 -4.50
C GLU A 59 4.58 -10.24 -4.51
N SER A 60 3.68 -10.01 -5.46
CA SER A 60 2.48 -10.85 -5.65
C SER A 60 2.82 -12.20 -6.28
N SER A 61 3.86 -12.25 -7.13
CA SER A 61 4.31 -13.45 -7.83
C SER A 61 5.16 -14.37 -6.93
N LYS A 62 5.89 -13.81 -5.96
CA LYS A 62 6.47 -14.59 -4.88
C LYS A 62 5.37 -14.89 -3.86
N PRO A 63 5.07 -16.16 -3.52
CA PRO A 63 4.24 -16.48 -2.37
C PRO A 63 5.03 -16.12 -1.10
N ARG A 64 5.20 -14.82 -0.83
CA ARG A 64 5.92 -14.30 0.33
C ARG A 64 4.98 -14.50 1.51
N ARG A 65 5.32 -15.53 2.29
CA ARG A 65 4.68 -15.93 3.54
C ARG A 65 4.27 -14.67 4.30
N LYS A 66 2.96 -14.56 4.53
CA LYS A 66 2.35 -13.58 5.42
C LYS A 66 3.26 -13.42 6.64
N PRO A 67 3.75 -12.21 7.00
CA PRO A 67 4.32 -12.05 8.33
C PRO A 67 3.20 -12.42 9.29
N ALA A 68 3.42 -13.49 10.06
CA ALA A 68 2.47 -13.95 11.04
C ALA A 68 2.05 -12.74 11.91
N PRO A 69 0.76 -12.59 12.24
CA PRO A 69 0.38 -11.65 13.28
C PRO A 69 1.22 -12.05 14.50
N LYS A 70 2.03 -11.11 15.01
CA LYS A 70 2.66 -11.31 16.32
C LYS A 70 1.49 -11.50 17.28
N SER A 71 1.26 -12.75 17.64
CA SER A 71 0.36 -13.17 18.70
C SER A 71 0.66 -12.27 19.88
N ILE A 72 -0.31 -11.46 20.27
CA ILE A 72 -0.27 -10.76 21.54
C ILE A 72 -0.28 -11.88 22.60
N ALA A 73 0.85 -12.07 23.26
CA ALA A 73 1.01 -13.06 24.31
C ALA A 73 0.77 -12.37 25.65
N ALA A 74 -0.23 -12.91 26.35
CA ALA A 74 -0.52 -12.94 27.79
C ALA A 74 -0.33 -11.64 28.61
#